data_AF-A0A957K9C8-F1
#
_entry.id   AF-A0A957K9C8-F1
#
_cell.length_a   1.000
_cell.length_b   1.000
_cell.length_c   1.000
_cell.angle_alpha   90.00
_cell.angle_beta   90.00
_cell.angle_gamma   90.00
#
_symmetry.space_group_name_H-M   'P 1'
#
loop_
_entity.id
_entity.type
_entity.pdbx_description
1 polymer ?
#
loop_
_entity_poly.entity_id
_entity_poly.type
_entity_poly.pdbx_seq_one_letter_code
_entity_poly.pdbx_strand_id
1 'polypeptide(L)'
;EYMQLLEKAVNTGDVPMARIDDAVRRILLVKLQLGLFEQPFCDTPLEVVGCAEHRALAREAVRKSLVLLKNDGALPAAADLPALLVAGAHAHDVGRQCGGWTIEWMGGPGAITPGTTILEGLRALAGEQMEIVYEPEARFGEARAPLGLVVVGEEPYAEGMGDRLDLSLAPAQVETIRRARQHCDKLVVVLISGRPVIVSDWADEVDGLVAAWLPGSEGDGVADVLLGQAPFNGKLQYEWPRSMAQIPLGSHDDEPQFRPGQG
;
A
#
# COMPACT_ATOMS: atom_id res chain seq x y z
N GLU A 1 22.22 22.62 -23.88
CA GLU A 1 21.34 22.45 -25.05
C GLU A 1 20.02 23.22 -24.91
N TYR A 2 19.14 22.88 -23.96
CA TYR A 2 17.85 23.57 -23.76
C TYR A 2 17.94 25.12 -23.75
N MET A 3 18.80 25.69 -22.89
CA MET A 3 18.90 27.17 -22.76
C MET A 3 19.30 27.85 -24.08
N GLN A 4 20.26 27.27 -24.82
CA GLN A 4 20.71 27.81 -26.10
C GLN A 4 19.62 27.73 -27.18
N LEU A 5 18.85 26.63 -27.20
CA LEU A 5 17.74 26.47 -28.14
C LEU A 5 16.61 27.46 -27.82
N LEU A 6 16.29 27.66 -26.54
CA LEU A 6 15.29 28.63 -26.11
C LEU A 6 15.71 30.07 -26.45
N GLU A 7 16.96 30.45 -26.17
CA GLU A 7 17.50 31.76 -26.55
C GLU A 7 17.45 31.99 -28.06
N LYS A 8 17.84 30.97 -28.85
CA LYS A 8 17.74 31.05 -30.30
C LYS A 8 16.29 31.28 -30.73
N ALA A 9 15.34 30.51 -30.20
CA ALA A 9 13.92 30.63 -30.53
C ALA A 9 13.34 32.00 -30.16
N VAL A 10 13.82 32.62 -29.08
CA VAL A 10 13.48 34.00 -28.73
C VAL A 10 14.07 35.00 -29.73
N ASN A 11 15.36 34.85 -30.05
CA ASN A 11 16.06 35.73 -30.97
C ASN A 11 15.53 35.65 -32.42
N THR A 12 15.04 34.47 -32.84
CA THR A 12 14.41 34.27 -34.15
C THR A 12 12.91 34.62 -34.16
N GLY A 13 12.31 34.92 -33.01
CA GLY A 13 10.90 35.29 -32.89
C GLY A 13 9.91 34.11 -32.84
N ASP A 14 10.41 32.87 -32.85
CA ASP A 14 9.59 31.66 -32.68
C ASP A 14 8.94 31.60 -31.28
N VAL A 15 9.58 32.21 -30.28
CA VAL A 15 9.04 32.43 -28.94
C VAL A 15 9.01 33.93 -28.62
N PRO A 16 7.84 34.55 -28.43
CA PRO A 16 7.77 35.98 -28.12
C PRO A 16 8.29 36.29 -26.72
N MET A 17 8.98 37.41 -26.54
CA MET A 17 9.47 37.86 -25.23
C MET A 17 8.37 37.94 -24.17
N ALA A 18 7.13 38.29 -24.55
CA ALA A 18 6.00 38.30 -23.64
C ALA A 18 5.71 36.93 -22.99
N ARG A 19 6.00 35.81 -23.68
CA ARG A 19 5.90 34.44 -23.12
C ARG A 19 6.99 34.20 -22.09
N ILE A 20 8.21 34.69 -22.34
CA ILE A 20 9.31 34.63 -21.36
C ILE A 20 8.96 35.47 -20.13
N ASP A 21 8.49 36.71 -20.33
CA ASP A 21 8.09 37.60 -19.25
C ASP A 21 6.96 37.00 -18.38
N ASP A 22 5.95 36.36 -19.00
CA ASP A 22 4.89 35.67 -18.25
C ASP A 22 5.44 34.48 -17.45
N ALA A 23 6.33 33.66 -18.03
CA ALA A 23 6.91 32.52 -17.34
C ALA A 23 7.77 32.96 -16.14
N VAL A 24 8.66 33.93 -16.36
CA VAL A 24 9.54 34.48 -15.32
C VAL A 24 8.71 35.16 -14.24
N ARG A 25 7.68 35.95 -14.60
CA ARG A 25 6.78 36.58 -13.62
C ARG A 25 6.13 35.55 -12.69
N ARG A 26 5.65 34.41 -13.22
CA ARG A 26 5.05 33.34 -12.41
C ARG A 26 6.06 32.68 -11.47
N ILE A 27 7.27 32.41 -11.95
CA ILE A 27 8.34 31.82 -11.13
C ILE A 27 8.75 32.77 -10.01
N LEU A 28 9.00 34.05 -10.34
CA LEU A 28 9.41 35.05 -9.36
C LEU A 28 8.30 35.36 -8.35
N LEU A 29 7.03 35.38 -8.78
CA LEU A 29 5.90 35.59 -7.87
C LEU A 29 5.85 34.50 -6.79
N VAL A 30 6.00 33.22 -7.16
CA VAL A 30 6.01 32.13 -6.19
C VAL A 30 7.23 32.23 -5.26
N LYS A 31 8.43 32.54 -5.79
CA LYS A 31 9.63 32.72 -4.97
C LYS A 31 9.47 33.85 -3.95
N LEU A 32 8.83 34.95 -4.33
CA LEU A 32 8.53 36.07 -3.42
C LEU A 32 7.46 35.68 -2.38
N GLN A 33 6.38 35.03 -2.79
CA GLN A 33 5.30 34.60 -1.89
C GLN A 33 5.78 33.58 -0.83
N LEU A 34 6.74 32.73 -1.18
CA LEU A 34 7.37 31.79 -0.26
C LEU A 34 8.45 32.43 0.64
N GLY A 35 8.77 33.72 0.47
CA GLY A 35 9.84 34.38 1.22
C GLY A 35 11.24 33.85 0.88
N LEU A 36 11.43 33.23 -0.28
CA LEU A 36 12.69 32.58 -0.65
C LEU A 36 13.85 33.58 -0.84
N PHE A 37 13.54 34.86 -1.08
CA PHE A 37 14.55 35.91 -1.16
C PHE A 37 15.02 36.35 0.23
N GLU A 38 14.15 36.30 1.23
CA GLU A 38 14.43 36.64 2.62
C GLU A 38 15.09 35.47 3.36
N GLN A 39 14.63 34.24 3.13
CA GLN A 39 15.13 33.02 3.75
C GLN A 39 15.45 31.94 2.70
N PRO A 40 16.61 32.05 2.01
CA PRO A 40 16.98 31.12 0.94
C PRO A 40 17.56 29.78 1.43
N PHE A 41 17.82 29.63 2.74
CA PHE A 41 18.48 28.47 3.31
C PHE A 41 17.57 27.73 4.29
N CYS A 42 17.78 26.41 4.39
CA CYS A 42 17.06 25.55 5.31
C CYS A 42 17.43 25.86 6.76
N ASP A 43 16.42 26.01 7.61
CA ASP A 43 16.52 26.12 9.07
C ASP A 43 15.89 24.93 9.80
N THR A 44 15.28 24.00 9.06
CA THR A 44 14.58 22.85 9.63
C THR A 44 15.57 21.82 10.16
N PRO A 45 15.45 21.42 11.44
CA PRO A 45 16.32 20.41 12.04
C PRO A 45 16.11 19.05 11.38
N LEU A 46 17.20 18.28 11.21
CA LEU A 46 17.14 16.94 10.61
C LEU A 46 16.38 15.94 11.48
N GLU A 47 16.30 16.19 12.78
CA GLU A 47 15.60 15.35 13.77
C GLU A 47 14.10 15.25 13.50
N VAL A 48 13.53 16.18 12.73
CA VAL A 48 12.13 16.16 12.27
C VAL A 48 11.90 15.04 11.23
N VAL A 49 12.95 14.62 10.52
CA VAL A 49 12.87 13.55 9.52
C VAL A 49 12.64 12.21 10.22
N GLY A 50 11.44 11.64 10.05
CA GLY A 50 11.08 10.36 10.65
C GLY A 50 10.83 10.39 12.16
N CYS A 51 10.52 11.57 12.72
CA CYS A 51 10.21 11.72 14.14
C CYS A 51 8.96 10.92 14.56
N ALA A 52 8.83 10.66 15.86
CA ALA A 52 7.78 9.81 16.41
C ALA A 52 6.37 10.35 16.13
N GLU A 53 6.19 11.67 16.14
CA GLU A 53 4.90 12.31 15.87
C GLU A 53 4.44 12.08 14.42
N HIS A 54 5.36 12.18 13.46
CA HIS A 54 5.06 11.91 12.05
C HIS A 54 4.78 10.43 11.80
N ARG A 55 5.49 9.54 12.48
CA ARG A 55 5.22 8.09 12.44
C ARG A 55 3.88 7.75 13.06
N ALA A 56 3.52 8.37 14.19
CA ALA A 56 2.20 8.19 14.79
C ALA A 56 1.07 8.65 13.85
N LEU A 57 1.26 9.78 13.15
CA LEU A 57 0.32 10.24 12.13
C LEU A 57 0.25 9.29 10.93
N ALA A 58 1.38 8.76 10.47
CA ALA A 58 1.41 7.78 9.39
C ALA A 58 0.69 6.48 9.78
N ARG A 59 0.92 5.95 11.00
CA ARG A 59 0.18 4.80 11.55
C ARG A 59 -1.33 5.06 11.62
N GLU A 60 -1.74 6.28 11.97
CA GLU A 60 -3.16 6.67 11.93
C GLU A 60 -3.72 6.67 10.50
N ALA A 61 -2.97 7.21 9.53
CA ALA A 61 -3.36 7.20 8.13
C ALA A 61 -3.49 5.77 7.59
N VAL A 62 -2.58 4.86 7.97
CA VAL A 62 -2.66 3.43 7.64
C VAL A 62 -3.96 2.84 8.16
N ARG A 63 -4.27 2.98 9.46
CA ARG A 63 -5.53 2.45 10.03
C ARG A 63 -6.78 2.92 9.28
N LYS A 64 -6.79 4.19 8.87
CA LYS A 64 -7.93 4.80 8.18
C LYS A 64 -8.02 4.44 6.70
N SER A 65 -6.91 3.99 6.07
CA SER A 65 -6.90 3.63 4.66
C SER A 65 -7.42 2.21 4.39
N LEU A 66 -7.32 1.31 5.37
CA LEU A 66 -7.70 -0.10 5.20
C LEU A 66 -9.20 -0.25 4.90
N VAL A 67 -9.51 -1.00 3.85
CA VAL A 67 -10.88 -1.33 3.44
C VAL A 67 -11.13 -2.81 3.65
N LEU A 68 -12.18 -3.14 4.40
CA LEU A 68 -12.61 -4.52 4.64
C LEU A 68 -13.57 -4.97 3.53
N LEU A 69 -13.06 -5.67 2.52
CA LEU A 69 -13.85 -6.08 1.35
C LEU A 69 -14.71 -7.32 1.60
N LYS A 70 -14.23 -8.24 2.43
CA LYS A 70 -14.94 -9.45 2.84
C LYS A 70 -14.64 -9.77 4.30
N ASN A 71 -15.65 -10.22 5.05
CA ASN A 71 -15.48 -10.68 6.43
C ASN A 71 -16.59 -11.65 6.88
N ASP A 72 -16.31 -12.94 6.86
CA ASP A 72 -17.18 -14.03 7.31
C ASP A 72 -16.90 -14.39 8.78
N GLY A 73 -16.84 -13.36 9.63
CA GLY A 73 -16.59 -13.47 11.06
C GLY A 73 -15.13 -13.76 11.45
N ALA A 74 -14.17 -13.45 10.58
CA ALA A 74 -12.74 -13.67 10.83
C ALA A 74 -12.04 -12.46 11.49
N LEU A 75 -12.56 -11.24 11.26
CA LEU A 75 -12.01 -10.00 11.77
C LEU A 75 -13.01 -9.16 12.60
N PRO A 76 -12.54 -8.37 13.58
CA PRO A 76 -11.18 -8.40 14.12
C PRO A 76 -10.86 -9.75 14.76
N ALA A 77 -9.58 -10.11 14.84
CA ALA A 77 -9.16 -11.35 15.48
C ALA A 77 -9.68 -11.41 16.93
N ALA A 78 -10.02 -12.61 17.39
CA ALA A 78 -10.48 -12.80 18.76
C ALA A 78 -9.38 -12.36 19.76
N ALA A 79 -9.79 -11.69 20.84
CA ALA A 79 -8.86 -11.17 21.83
C ALA A 79 -8.07 -12.27 22.58
N ASP A 80 -8.62 -13.48 22.64
CA ASP A 80 -8.05 -14.67 23.26
C ASP A 80 -7.49 -15.68 22.25
N LEU A 81 -7.18 -15.23 21.03
CA LEU A 81 -6.62 -16.08 19.98
C LEU A 81 -5.27 -16.68 20.42
N PRO A 82 -5.15 -18.01 20.59
CA PRO A 82 -3.94 -18.62 21.16
C PRO A 82 -2.76 -18.63 20.17
N ALA A 83 -3.05 -18.71 18.87
CA ALA A 83 -2.05 -18.77 17.83
C ALA A 83 -2.54 -18.12 16.54
N LEU A 84 -1.60 -17.59 15.76
CA LEU A 84 -1.80 -16.95 14.47
C LEU A 84 -0.74 -17.45 13.48
N LEU A 85 -1.18 -18.01 12.36
CA LEU A 85 -0.29 -18.32 11.26
C LEU A 85 -0.16 -17.11 10.33
N VAL A 86 1.05 -16.69 10.01
CA VAL A 86 1.31 -15.59 9.08
C VAL A 86 2.11 -16.11 7.90
N ALA A 87 1.70 -15.78 6.68
CA ALA A 87 2.38 -16.15 5.46
C ALA A 87 2.36 -15.01 4.44
N GLY A 88 3.02 -15.25 3.31
CA GLY A 88 3.10 -14.32 2.19
C GLY A 88 4.33 -13.42 2.26
N ALA A 89 4.91 -13.16 1.09
CA ALA A 89 6.19 -12.47 0.95
C ALA A 89 6.13 -10.98 1.34
N HIS A 90 4.93 -10.41 1.46
CA HIS A 90 4.70 -9.01 1.85
C HIS A 90 4.55 -8.83 3.37
N ALA A 91 4.45 -9.92 4.16
CA ALA A 91 4.19 -9.81 5.59
C ALA A 91 5.36 -9.18 6.37
N HIS A 92 6.59 -9.43 5.93
CA HIS A 92 7.82 -8.97 6.59
C HIS A 92 8.74 -8.23 5.61
N ASP A 93 8.18 -7.24 4.91
CA ASP A 93 8.89 -6.49 3.89
C ASP A 93 8.43 -5.02 3.83
N VAL A 94 9.23 -4.10 4.40
CA VAL A 94 8.92 -2.66 4.44
C VAL A 94 8.86 -2.09 3.02
N GLY A 95 9.76 -2.49 2.15
CA GLY A 95 9.82 -2.00 0.78
C GLY A 95 8.56 -2.31 -0.03
N ARG A 96 8.06 -3.55 0.09
CA ARG A 96 6.81 -3.98 -0.57
C ARG A 96 5.57 -3.27 -0.04
N GLN A 97 5.46 -3.05 1.27
CA GLN A 97 4.32 -2.30 1.82
C GLN A 97 4.40 -0.79 1.51
N CYS A 98 5.58 -0.25 1.17
CA CYS A 98 5.72 1.12 0.72
C CYS A 98 5.42 1.32 -0.78
N GLY A 99 5.87 0.39 -1.64
CA GLY A 99 5.70 0.51 -3.09
C GLY A 99 6.72 1.45 -3.76
N GLY A 100 6.36 1.98 -4.94
CA GLY A 100 7.21 2.92 -5.69
C GLY A 100 7.39 4.26 -4.99
N TRP A 101 8.29 5.10 -5.50
CA TRP A 101 8.63 6.41 -4.91
C TRP A 101 9.07 6.37 -3.44
N THR A 102 9.62 5.23 -3.01
CA THR A 102 10.13 5.06 -1.65
C THR A 102 11.61 4.75 -1.71
N ILE A 103 12.44 5.70 -1.26
CA ILE A 103 13.90 5.72 -1.38
C ILE A 103 14.36 5.76 -2.84
N GLU A 104 14.10 4.69 -3.60
CA GLU A 104 14.36 4.60 -5.03
C GLU A 104 13.10 4.95 -5.83
N TRP A 105 13.27 5.35 -7.10
CA TRP A 105 12.17 5.70 -8.00
C TRP A 105 11.14 4.57 -8.11
N MET A 106 11.60 3.35 -8.40
CA MET A 106 10.78 2.16 -8.50
C MET A 106 10.42 1.56 -7.12
N GLY A 107 10.96 2.11 -6.04
CA GLY A 107 11.04 1.43 -4.75
C GLY A 107 11.91 0.17 -4.84
N GLY A 108 11.67 -0.77 -3.95
CA GLY A 108 12.31 -2.07 -3.96
C GLY A 108 11.86 -2.92 -2.77
N PRO A 109 12.06 -4.25 -2.80
CA PRO A 109 11.74 -5.12 -1.68
C PRO A 109 12.80 -5.02 -0.57
N GLY A 110 12.46 -5.54 0.61
CA GLY A 110 13.33 -5.64 1.77
C GLY A 110 13.28 -4.43 2.70
N ALA A 111 14.24 -4.38 3.63
CA ALA A 111 14.37 -3.31 4.62
C ALA A 111 15.07 -2.07 4.02
N ILE A 112 14.43 -1.41 3.05
CA ILE A 112 15.00 -0.27 2.33
C ILE A 112 15.04 1.04 3.14
N THR A 113 14.24 1.13 4.21
CA THR A 113 14.12 2.33 5.06
C THR A 113 13.66 1.93 6.47
N PRO A 114 13.94 2.73 7.53
CA PRO A 114 13.41 2.46 8.87
C PRO A 114 11.87 2.49 8.90
N GLY A 115 11.28 1.36 9.26
CA GLY A 115 9.84 1.18 9.39
C GLY A 115 9.53 -0.10 10.17
N THR A 116 8.24 -0.31 10.40
CA THR A 116 7.69 -1.50 11.04
C THR A 116 6.93 -2.30 10.00
N THR A 117 7.31 -3.55 9.79
CA THR A 117 6.57 -4.48 8.93
C THR A 117 5.26 -4.90 9.57
N ILE A 118 4.31 -5.38 8.77
CA ILE A 118 3.04 -5.94 9.29
C ILE A 118 3.30 -7.06 10.30
N LEU A 119 4.24 -7.98 10.01
CA LEU A 119 4.63 -9.05 10.92
C LEU A 119 5.20 -8.54 12.24
N GLU A 120 6.04 -7.50 12.21
CA GLU A 120 6.59 -6.89 13.42
C GLU A 120 5.50 -6.21 14.25
N GLY A 121 4.57 -5.50 13.61
CA GLY A 121 3.40 -4.92 14.26
C GLY A 121 2.51 -5.97 14.94
N LEU A 122 2.25 -7.08 14.25
CA LEU A 122 1.48 -8.21 14.80
C LEU A 122 2.19 -8.80 16.02
N ARG A 123 3.51 -9.03 15.94
CA ARG A 123 4.31 -9.55 17.06
C ARG A 123 4.34 -8.61 18.26
N ALA A 124 4.46 -7.30 18.02
CA ALA A 124 4.46 -6.31 19.08
C ALA A 124 3.13 -6.27 19.85
N LEU A 125 2.01 -6.43 19.17
CA LEU A 125 0.67 -6.48 19.78
C LEU A 125 0.35 -7.83 20.42
N ALA A 126 0.83 -8.94 19.85
CA ALA A 126 0.63 -10.29 20.40
C ALA A 126 1.29 -10.48 21.76
N GLY A 127 2.49 -9.92 21.95
CA GLY A 127 3.28 -10.11 23.17
C GLY A 127 3.50 -11.60 23.48
N GLU A 128 3.33 -11.99 24.73
CA GLU A 128 3.43 -13.38 25.20
C GLU A 128 2.08 -14.13 25.15
N GLN A 129 1.00 -13.48 24.72
CA GLN A 129 -0.37 -14.01 24.83
C GLN A 129 -0.80 -14.83 23.62
N MET A 130 -0.19 -14.59 22.45
CA MET A 130 -0.53 -15.25 21.20
C MET A 130 0.75 -15.69 20.48
N GLU A 131 0.83 -16.97 20.13
CA GLU A 131 1.94 -17.49 19.33
C GLU A 131 1.80 -17.05 17.87
N ILE A 132 2.85 -16.46 17.29
CA ILE A 132 2.88 -16.12 15.86
C ILE A 132 3.91 -17.00 15.14
N VAL A 133 3.42 -17.87 14.27
CA VAL A 133 4.27 -18.66 13.37
C VAL A 133 4.27 -18.01 11.99
N TYR A 134 5.44 -17.57 11.54
CA TYR A 134 5.60 -16.98 10.21
C TYR A 134 6.32 -17.94 9.27
N GLU A 135 5.67 -18.26 8.15
CA GLU A 135 6.29 -18.95 7.02
C GLU A 135 5.86 -18.29 5.69
N PRO A 136 6.75 -17.60 4.95
CA PRO A 136 6.38 -16.81 3.77
C PRO A 136 5.64 -17.62 2.69
N GLU A 137 5.96 -18.89 2.57
CA GLU A 137 5.35 -19.80 1.58
C GLU A 137 4.21 -20.62 2.18
N ALA A 138 3.76 -20.34 3.40
CA ALA A 138 2.74 -21.10 4.11
C ALA A 138 3.08 -22.60 4.28
N ARG A 139 4.37 -22.97 4.38
CA ARG A 139 4.81 -24.35 4.62
C ARG A 139 4.87 -24.65 6.12
N PHE A 140 3.72 -24.58 6.78
CA PHE A 140 3.62 -24.65 8.25
C PHE A 140 3.86 -26.06 8.86
N GLY A 141 4.11 -27.09 8.04
CA GLY A 141 4.30 -28.46 8.52
C GLY A 141 3.05 -28.99 9.22
N GLU A 142 3.15 -29.36 10.49
CA GLU A 142 2.00 -29.83 11.29
C GLU A 142 1.30 -28.69 12.05
N ALA A 143 1.84 -27.47 12.02
CA ALA A 143 1.26 -26.36 12.75
C ALA A 143 -0.14 -25.99 12.22
N ARG A 144 -1.04 -25.68 13.15
CA ARG A 144 -2.41 -25.24 12.91
C ARG A 144 -2.76 -24.10 13.86
N ALA A 145 -3.61 -23.18 13.42
CA ALA A 145 -4.14 -22.13 14.27
C ALA A 145 -5.59 -21.79 13.90
N PRO A 146 -6.38 -21.20 14.82
CA PRO A 146 -7.74 -20.79 14.50
C PRO A 146 -7.80 -19.73 13.39
N LEU A 147 -6.78 -18.89 13.27
CA LEU A 147 -6.69 -17.83 12.26
C LEU A 147 -5.35 -17.89 11.51
N GLY A 148 -5.42 -17.77 10.18
CA GLY A 148 -4.30 -17.53 9.30
C GLY A 148 -4.39 -16.17 8.61
N LEU A 149 -3.27 -15.48 8.47
CA LEU A 149 -3.11 -14.26 7.68
C LEU A 149 -2.14 -14.52 6.54
N VAL A 150 -2.53 -14.16 5.31
CA VAL A 150 -1.64 -14.20 4.15
C VAL A 150 -1.51 -12.78 3.60
N VAL A 151 -0.30 -12.23 3.65
CA VAL A 151 0.01 -10.89 3.14
C VAL A 151 0.67 -11.02 1.77
N VAL A 152 -0.04 -10.61 0.73
CA VAL A 152 0.33 -10.78 -0.67
C VAL A 152 0.00 -9.52 -1.46
N GLY A 153 0.49 -9.41 -2.69
CA GLY A 153 0.32 -8.15 -3.41
C GLY A 153 1.18 -7.96 -4.66
N GLU A 154 1.09 -6.75 -5.18
CA GLU A 154 1.95 -6.27 -6.26
C GLU A 154 3.39 -6.03 -5.72
N GLU A 155 4.39 -6.15 -6.58
CA GLU A 155 5.75 -5.65 -6.29
C GLU A 155 5.80 -4.13 -6.48
N PRO A 156 6.77 -3.41 -5.88
CA PRO A 156 6.94 -1.98 -6.10
C PRO A 156 7.10 -1.60 -7.59
N TYR A 157 6.41 -0.53 -7.99
CA TYR A 157 6.51 0.06 -9.33
C TYR A 157 6.23 1.56 -9.31
N ALA A 158 6.69 2.27 -10.34
CA ALA A 158 6.37 3.67 -10.56
C ALA A 158 6.07 3.95 -12.04
N GLU A 159 5.10 4.84 -12.29
CA GLU A 159 4.74 5.34 -13.62
C GLU A 159 4.45 4.21 -14.63
N GLY A 160 4.91 4.35 -15.88
CA GLY A 160 4.67 3.37 -16.94
C GLY A 160 5.29 2.00 -16.69
N MET A 161 6.17 1.84 -15.69
CA MET A 161 6.68 0.52 -15.28
C MET A 161 5.62 -0.28 -14.50
N GLY A 162 4.56 0.38 -14.03
CA GLY A 162 3.39 -0.25 -13.43
C GLY A 162 2.33 -0.70 -14.44
N ASP A 163 2.48 -0.40 -15.73
CA ASP A 163 1.51 -0.76 -16.76
C ASP A 163 1.47 -2.28 -16.95
N ARG A 164 0.28 -2.86 -16.87
CA ARG A 164 0.08 -4.31 -16.95
C ARG A 164 -1.16 -4.65 -17.76
N LEU A 165 -1.04 -5.67 -18.60
CA LEU A 165 -2.15 -6.27 -19.35
C LEU A 165 -2.95 -7.28 -18.52
N ASP A 166 -2.43 -7.66 -17.35
CA ASP A 166 -3.07 -8.58 -16.43
C ASP A 166 -2.79 -8.14 -14.99
N LEU A 167 -3.86 -7.83 -14.28
CA LEU A 167 -3.87 -7.39 -12.88
C LEU A 167 -4.14 -8.56 -11.92
N SER A 168 -4.03 -9.81 -12.35
CA SER A 168 -4.10 -10.97 -11.46
C SER A 168 -2.86 -11.06 -10.56
N LEU A 169 -3.04 -11.59 -9.35
CA LEU A 169 -1.91 -11.97 -8.50
C LEU A 169 -1.05 -13.05 -9.19
N ALA A 170 0.24 -13.05 -8.89
CA ALA A 170 1.13 -14.10 -9.40
C ALA A 170 0.63 -15.48 -8.93
N PRO A 171 0.63 -16.52 -9.78
CA PRO A 171 0.12 -17.86 -9.42
C PRO A 171 0.72 -18.41 -8.11
N ALA A 172 2.01 -18.18 -7.86
CA ALA A 172 2.68 -18.60 -6.62
C ALA A 172 2.11 -17.96 -5.35
N GLN A 173 1.60 -16.73 -5.43
CA GLN A 173 0.92 -16.07 -4.31
C GLN A 173 -0.45 -16.71 -4.06
N VAL A 174 -1.21 -17.02 -5.13
CA VAL A 174 -2.50 -17.74 -5.02
C VAL A 174 -2.29 -19.15 -4.44
N GLU A 175 -1.23 -19.85 -4.83
CA GLU A 175 -0.84 -21.13 -4.22
C GLU A 175 -0.49 -20.98 -2.74
N THR A 176 0.14 -19.88 -2.34
CA THR A 176 0.44 -19.58 -0.92
C THR A 176 -0.86 -19.40 -0.11
N ILE A 177 -1.84 -18.67 -0.66
CA ILE A 177 -3.18 -18.53 -0.05
C ILE A 177 -3.83 -19.91 0.16
N ARG A 178 -3.89 -20.71 -0.91
CA ARG A 178 -4.50 -22.05 -0.88
C ARG A 178 -3.79 -23.01 0.06
N ARG A 179 -2.46 -22.92 0.17
CA ARG A 179 -1.68 -23.71 1.12
C ARG A 179 -2.00 -23.30 2.56
N ALA A 180 -2.01 -22.01 2.87
CA ALA A 180 -2.34 -21.51 4.21
C ALA A 180 -3.74 -21.96 4.68
N ARG A 181 -4.72 -22.03 3.77
CA ARG A 181 -6.08 -22.51 4.06
C ARG A 181 -6.11 -23.89 4.71
N GLN A 182 -5.15 -24.75 4.40
CA GLN A 182 -5.09 -26.12 4.93
C GLN A 182 -4.68 -26.18 6.41
N HIS A 183 -4.19 -25.07 6.97
CA HIS A 183 -3.63 -24.99 8.32
C HIS A 183 -4.46 -24.15 9.30
N CYS A 184 -5.57 -23.54 8.85
CA CYS A 184 -6.37 -22.66 9.72
C CYS A 184 -7.87 -22.83 9.53
N ASP A 185 -8.63 -22.50 10.57
CA ASP A 185 -10.10 -22.55 10.53
C ASP A 185 -10.65 -21.37 9.73
N LYS A 186 -10.09 -20.18 9.99
CA LYS A 186 -10.37 -18.92 9.27
C LYS A 186 -9.11 -18.42 8.57
N LEU A 187 -9.26 -18.00 7.31
CA LEU A 187 -8.17 -17.42 6.53
C LEU A 187 -8.51 -16.00 6.10
N VAL A 188 -7.62 -15.06 6.38
CA VAL A 188 -7.70 -13.66 5.93
C VAL A 188 -6.55 -13.36 5.00
N VAL A 189 -6.85 -12.69 3.89
CA VAL A 189 -5.84 -12.14 2.98
C VAL A 189 -5.73 -10.63 3.20
N VAL A 190 -4.51 -10.16 3.42
CA VAL A 190 -4.16 -8.74 3.43
C VAL A 190 -3.48 -8.42 2.11
N LEU A 191 -4.15 -7.64 1.28
CA LEU A 191 -3.71 -7.32 -0.07
C LEU A 191 -2.98 -5.98 -0.10
N ILE A 192 -1.72 -6.02 -0.51
CA ILE A 192 -0.85 -4.86 -0.76
C ILE A 192 -0.88 -4.55 -2.27
N SER A 193 -1.49 -3.43 -2.66
CA SER A 193 -1.59 -3.06 -4.08
C SER A 193 -1.75 -1.56 -4.27
N GLY A 194 -1.25 -1.03 -5.38
CA GLY A 194 -1.43 0.39 -5.73
C GLY A 194 -2.82 0.70 -6.32
N ARG A 195 -3.62 -0.34 -6.56
CA ARG A 195 -4.89 -0.32 -7.32
C ARG A 195 -5.73 -1.57 -7.05
N PRO A 196 -7.00 -1.62 -7.48
CA PRO A 196 -7.75 -2.87 -7.57
C PRO A 196 -7.03 -3.89 -8.48
N VAL A 197 -7.00 -5.15 -8.04
CA VAL A 197 -6.40 -6.29 -8.74
C VAL A 197 -7.44 -7.39 -8.93
N ILE A 198 -7.22 -8.35 -9.83
CA ILE A 198 -8.18 -9.44 -10.03
C ILE A 198 -8.06 -10.44 -8.88
N VAL A 199 -9.15 -10.59 -8.13
CA VAL A 199 -9.25 -11.47 -6.95
C VAL A 199 -10.32 -12.56 -7.09
N SER A 200 -11.10 -12.54 -8.18
CA SER A 200 -12.23 -13.45 -8.42
C SER A 200 -11.89 -14.93 -8.25
N ASP A 201 -10.66 -15.30 -8.60
CA ASP A 201 -10.24 -16.70 -8.71
C ASP A 201 -9.95 -17.36 -7.35
N TRP A 202 -9.96 -16.59 -6.26
CA TRP A 202 -9.62 -17.06 -4.92
C TRP A 202 -10.35 -16.34 -3.78
N ALA A 203 -10.97 -15.18 -4.00
CA ALA A 203 -11.63 -14.41 -2.93
C ALA A 203 -12.78 -15.17 -2.25
N ASP A 204 -13.42 -16.11 -2.94
CA ASP A 204 -14.46 -16.98 -2.35
C ASP A 204 -13.88 -18.08 -1.44
N GLU A 205 -12.59 -18.39 -1.56
CA GLU A 205 -11.91 -19.44 -0.78
C GLU A 205 -11.44 -18.97 0.62
N VAL A 206 -11.51 -17.66 0.90
CA VAL A 206 -11.02 -17.03 2.13
C VAL A 206 -12.16 -16.43 2.96
N ASP A 207 -12.00 -16.33 4.27
CA ASP A 207 -13.01 -15.79 5.18
C ASP A 207 -12.90 -14.28 5.35
N GLY A 208 -11.76 -13.67 5.02
CA GLY A 208 -11.59 -12.22 5.04
C GLY A 208 -10.67 -11.71 3.96
N LEU A 209 -10.96 -10.52 3.46
CA LEU A 209 -10.13 -9.81 2.48
C LEU A 209 -10.03 -8.34 2.86
N VAL A 210 -8.79 -7.88 3.07
CA VAL A 210 -8.47 -6.49 3.40
C VAL A 210 -7.65 -5.88 2.27
N ALA A 211 -8.12 -4.78 1.70
CA ALA A 211 -7.29 -3.93 0.84
C ALA A 211 -6.49 -2.97 1.73
N ALA A 212 -5.18 -3.20 1.83
CA ALA A 212 -4.26 -2.40 2.63
C ALA A 212 -3.53 -1.33 1.81
N TRP A 213 -3.72 -1.34 0.49
CA TRP A 213 -3.10 -0.41 -0.46
C TRP A 213 -1.57 -0.49 -0.40
N LEU A 214 -0.89 0.66 -0.33
CA LEU A 214 0.53 0.78 -0.05
C LEU A 214 0.68 1.54 1.28
N PRO A 215 0.64 0.86 2.44
CA PRO A 215 0.52 1.52 3.75
C PRO A 215 1.78 2.26 4.21
N GLY A 216 2.90 2.17 3.50
CA GLY A 216 4.12 2.91 3.88
C GLY A 216 4.84 2.29 5.08
N SER A 217 5.58 3.09 5.86
CA SER A 217 6.52 2.58 6.86
C SER A 217 5.90 2.03 8.15
N GLU A 218 4.63 2.31 8.43
CA GLU A 218 3.98 2.02 9.72
C GLU A 218 3.00 0.84 9.59
N GLY A 219 3.55 -0.35 9.33
CA GLY A 219 2.78 -1.60 9.17
C GLY A 219 2.09 -2.07 10.44
N ASP A 220 2.48 -1.54 11.60
CA ASP A 220 1.76 -1.68 12.86
C ASP A 220 0.36 -1.04 12.83
N GLY A 221 0.12 -0.07 11.95
CA GLY A 221 -1.23 0.44 11.68
C GLY A 221 -2.14 -0.61 11.02
N VAL A 222 -1.58 -1.57 10.26
CA VAL A 222 -2.34 -2.72 9.74
C VAL A 222 -2.66 -3.68 10.89
N ALA A 223 -1.67 -3.98 11.73
CA ALA A 223 -1.82 -4.86 12.87
C ALA A 223 -2.87 -4.34 13.89
N ASP A 224 -2.92 -3.02 14.12
CA ASP A 224 -3.91 -2.38 14.99
C ASP A 224 -5.34 -2.77 14.61
N VAL A 225 -5.66 -2.76 13.33
CA VAL A 225 -7.02 -3.01 12.86
C VAL A 225 -7.32 -4.51 12.84
N LEU A 226 -6.36 -5.32 12.38
CA LEU A 226 -6.54 -6.77 12.32
C LEU A 226 -6.75 -7.40 13.70
N LEU A 227 -6.07 -6.89 14.73
CA LEU A 227 -6.17 -7.37 16.11
C LEU A 227 -7.14 -6.54 16.98
N GLY A 228 -7.98 -5.70 16.36
CA GLY A 228 -9.08 -5.01 17.04
C GLY A 228 -8.68 -3.86 17.97
N GLN A 229 -7.45 -3.37 17.91
CA GLN A 229 -7.02 -2.14 18.60
C GLN A 229 -7.65 -0.88 17.99
N ALA A 230 -8.09 -0.95 16.74
CA ALA A 230 -8.84 0.09 16.05
C ALA A 230 -9.87 -0.51 15.08
N PRO A 231 -10.98 0.22 14.77
CA PRO A 231 -11.97 -0.25 13.81
C PRO A 231 -11.53 0.00 12.36
N PHE A 232 -12.06 -0.82 11.44
CA PHE A 232 -12.05 -0.50 10.01
C PHE A 232 -12.93 0.74 9.75
N ASN A 233 -12.38 1.72 9.03
CA ASN A 233 -13.11 2.93 8.64
C ASN A 233 -13.00 3.23 7.14
N GLY A 234 -12.06 2.61 6.43
CA GLY A 234 -11.84 2.87 5.02
C GLY A 234 -13.04 2.42 4.19
N LYS A 235 -13.43 3.27 3.25
CA LYS A 235 -14.40 2.94 2.21
C LYS A 235 -13.68 2.90 0.87
N LEU A 236 -14.07 1.94 0.04
CA LEU A 236 -13.53 1.77 -1.29
C LEU A 236 -13.84 3.00 -2.15
N GLN A 237 -12.82 3.61 -2.77
CA GLN A 237 -12.98 4.81 -3.61
C GLN A 237 -13.11 4.48 -5.10
N TYR A 238 -12.89 3.21 -5.49
CA TYR A 238 -12.85 2.75 -6.87
C TYR A 238 -13.76 1.53 -7.06
N GLU A 239 -14.24 1.29 -8.28
CA GLU A 239 -14.82 -0.02 -8.59
C GLU A 239 -13.74 -1.09 -8.53
N TRP A 240 -14.08 -2.27 -8.00
CA TRP A 240 -13.18 -3.42 -8.00
C TRP A 240 -13.62 -4.41 -9.08
N PRO A 241 -12.85 -4.61 -10.16
CA PRO A 241 -13.26 -5.47 -11.26
C PRO A 241 -13.31 -6.95 -10.84
N ARG A 242 -14.27 -7.69 -11.39
CA ARG A 242 -14.31 -9.16 -11.36
C ARG A 242 -13.29 -9.78 -12.29
N SER A 243 -13.03 -9.15 -13.44
CA SER A 243 -12.08 -9.67 -14.43
C SER A 243 -11.45 -8.55 -15.27
N MET A 244 -10.39 -8.90 -16.00
CA MET A 244 -9.75 -7.96 -16.93
C MET A 244 -10.70 -7.46 -18.04
N ALA A 245 -11.79 -8.19 -18.35
CA ALA A 245 -12.76 -7.78 -19.36
C ALA A 245 -13.60 -6.56 -18.94
N GLN A 246 -13.62 -6.21 -17.65
CA GLN A 246 -14.31 -5.02 -17.13
C GLN A 246 -13.43 -3.76 -17.14
N ILE A 247 -12.21 -3.84 -17.68
CA ILE A 247 -11.26 -2.73 -17.71
C ILE A 247 -11.26 -2.12 -19.13
N PRO A 248 -11.45 -0.79 -19.29
CA PRO A 248 -11.52 0.23 -18.24
C PRO A 248 -12.83 0.22 -17.44
N LEU A 249 -12.74 0.51 -16.14
CA LEU A 249 -13.91 0.56 -15.26
C LEU A 249 -14.89 1.65 -15.70
N GLY A 250 -16.19 1.44 -15.48
CA GLY A 250 -17.25 2.33 -15.94
C GLY A 250 -17.57 2.32 -17.44
N SER A 251 -16.90 1.50 -18.27
CA SER A 251 -17.27 1.32 -19.69
C SER A 251 -18.24 0.17 -19.95
N HIS A 252 -18.63 -0.58 -18.92
CA HIS A 252 -19.49 -1.75 -19.01
C HIS A 252 -20.63 -1.66 -17.96
N ASP A 253 -21.83 -2.11 -18.33
CA ASP A 253 -22.99 -2.18 -17.42
C ASP A 253 -22.89 -3.36 -16.41
N ASP A 254 -21.82 -4.15 -16.49
CA ASP A 254 -21.62 -5.33 -15.65
C ASP A 254 -21.27 -4.96 -14.21
N GLU A 255 -21.86 -5.68 -13.26
CA GLU A 255 -21.65 -5.40 -11.84
C GLU A 255 -20.20 -5.72 -11.40
N PRO A 256 -19.49 -4.78 -10.73
CA PRO A 256 -18.14 -5.03 -10.23
C PRO A 256 -18.15 -6.07 -9.10
N GLN A 257 -16.97 -6.59 -8.76
CA GLN A 257 -16.80 -7.48 -7.60
C GLN A 257 -17.14 -6.74 -6.31
N PHE A 258 -16.61 -5.52 -6.18
CA PHE A 258 -16.88 -4.61 -5.07
C PHE A 258 -17.17 -3.21 -5.60
N ARG A 259 -18.15 -2.53 -5.00
CA ARG A 259 -18.64 -1.21 -5.40
C ARG A 259 -17.97 -0.09 -4.58
N PRO A 260 -17.79 1.12 -5.14
CA PRO A 260 -17.38 2.28 -4.36
C PRO A 260 -18.31 2.48 -3.15
N GLY A 261 -17.73 2.90 -2.02
CA GLY A 261 -18.43 3.06 -0.76
C GLY A 261 -18.56 1.79 0.09
N GLN A 262 -18.24 0.60 -0.45
CA GLN A 262 -18.12 -0.63 0.35
C GLN A 262 -16.88 -0.62 1.24
N GLY A 263 -16.89 -1.41 2.31
CA GLY A 263 -15.92 -1.38 3.42
C GLY A 263 -16.59 -1.02 4.72
#